data_AF-A0A223PDY9-F1
#
_entry.id   AF-A0A223PDY9-F1
#
_cell.length_a   1.000
_cell.length_b   1.000
_cell.length_c   1.000
_cell.angle_alpha   90.00
_cell.angle_beta   90.00
_cell.angle_gamma   90.00
#
_symmetry.space_group_name_H-M   'P 1'
#
loop_
_entity.id
_entity.type
_entity.pdbx_description
1 polymer ?
#
loop_
_entity_poly.entity_id
_entity_poly.type
_entity_poly.pdbx_seq_one_letter_code
_entity_poly.pdbx_strand_id
1 'polypeptide(L)' 'MKCKEAHRVLCEAQDNKLSFARRLALRWHLAICDRCTRFGRQLEFLRTAVRRYRDKE' A
#
# COMPACT_ATOMS: atom_id res chain seq x y z
N MET A 1 3.38 14.64 -3.30
CA MET A 1 3.43 13.18 -3.52
C MET A 1 3.32 12.88 -5.01
N LYS A 2 4.41 12.44 -5.63
CA LYS A 2 4.40 11.90 -7.01
C LYS A 2 4.07 10.40 -7.00
N CYS A 3 3.64 9.84 -8.14
CA CYS A 3 3.40 8.38 -8.28
C CYS A 3 4.60 7.53 -7.79
N LYS A 4 5.83 7.99 -8.04
CA LYS A 4 7.05 7.32 -7.57
C LYS A 4 7.19 7.30 -6.05
N GLU A 5 6.82 8.39 -5.38
CA GLU A 5 6.75 8.41 -3.91
C GLU A 5 5.62 7.53 -3.40
N ALA A 6 4.49 7.46 -4.10
CA ALA A 6 3.38 6.57 -3.75
C ALA A 6 3.80 5.12 -3.68
N HIS A 7 4.49 4.65 -4.72
CA HIS A 7 5.06 3.31 -4.78
C HIS A 7 6.05 3.08 -3.64
N ARG A 8 6.93 4.05 -3.37
CA ARG A 8 7.91 3.96 -2.29
C ARG A 8 7.23 3.83 -0.93
N VAL A 9 6.22 4.66 -0.67
CA VAL A 9 5.40 4.63 0.54
C VAL A 9 4.61 3.32 0.67
N LEU A 10 4.10 2.76 -0.43
CA LEU A 10 3.41 1.47 -0.46
C LEU A 10 4.35 0.31 -0.13
N CYS A 11 5.55 0.27 -0.71
CA CYS A 11 6.58 -0.71 -0.37
C CYS A 11 7.04 -0.56 1.09
N GLU A 12 7.27 0.67 1.55
CA GLU A 12 7.66 0.95 2.93
C GLU A 12 6.55 0.53 3.91
N ALA A 13 5.27 0.56 3.50
CA ALA A 13 4.13 0.09 4.30
C ALA A 13 4.02 -1.45 4.38
N GLN A 14 4.67 -2.18 3.46
CA GLN A 14 4.78 -3.63 3.52
C GLN A 14 5.79 -4.04 4.59
N ASP A 15 6.94 -3.36 4.60
CA ASP A 15 8.10 -3.73 5.42
C ASP A 15 8.02 -3.14 6.84
N ASN A 16 7.53 -1.91 6.98
CA ASN A 16 7.51 -1.16 8.23
C ASN A 16 6.13 -0.57 8.58
N LYS A 17 5.89 -0.31 9.87
CA LYS A 17 4.70 0.45 10.31
C LYS A 17 4.85 1.90 9.86
N LEU A 18 4.11 2.25 8.81
CA LEU A 18 4.12 3.60 8.29
C LEU A 18 3.53 4.62 9.28
N SER A 19 4.11 5.81 9.31
CA SER A 19 3.56 6.94 10.07
C SER A 19 2.18 7.34 9.50
N PHE A 20 1.19 7.51 10.37
CA PHE A 20 -0.22 7.73 10.00
C PHE A 20 -0.41 8.91 9.02
N ALA A 21 0.38 9.98 9.17
CA ALA A 21 0.36 11.13 8.26
C ALA A 21 0.68 10.76 6.80
N ARG A 22 1.70 9.91 6.57
CA ARG A 22 2.06 9.46 5.21
C ARG A 22 0.99 8.54 4.62
N ARG A 23 0.31 7.75 5.45
CA ARG A 23 -0.81 6.89 5.01
C ARG A 23 -2.03 7.72 4.57
N LEU A 24 -2.32 8.82 5.26
CA LEU A 24 -3.38 9.76 4.85
C LEU A 24 -3.05 10.46 3.52
N ALA A 25 -1.82 10.97 3.37
CA ALA A 25 -1.37 11.56 2.12
C ALA A 25 -1.45 10.56 0.95
N LEU A 26 -1.08 9.30 1.20
CA LEU A 26 -1.21 8.22 0.22
C LEU A 26 -2.67 8.02 -0.19
N ARG A 27 -3.61 7.88 0.76
CA ARG A 27 -5.04 7.72 0.46
C ARG A 27 -5.61 8.87 -0.37
N TRP A 28 -5.21 10.10 -0.06
CA TRP A 28 -5.60 11.27 -0.86
C TRP A 28 -5.11 11.19 -2.30
N HIS A 29 -3.85 10.81 -2.52
CA HIS A 29 -3.33 10.68 -3.87
C HIS A 29 -3.96 9.50 -4.64
N LEU A 30 -4.21 8.38 -3.97
CA LEU A 30 -4.92 7.24 -4.54
C LEU A 30 -6.34 7.63 -4.97
N ALA A 31 -7.01 8.52 -4.24
CA ALA A 31 -8.33 9.03 -4.65
C ALA A 31 -8.30 9.81 -5.99
N ILE A 32 -7.14 10.37 -6.37
CA ILE A 32 -6.98 11.18 -7.58
C ILE A 32 -6.30 10.37 -8.71
N CYS A 33 -5.50 9.36 -8.38
CA CYS A 33 -4.72 8.57 -9.32
C CYS A 33 -5.14 7.10 -9.33
N ASP A 34 -5.95 6.71 -10.32
CA ASP A 34 -6.43 5.32 -10.48
C ASP A 34 -5.28 4.30 -10.62
N ARG A 35 -4.22 4.67 -11.34
CA ARG A 35 -3.08 3.78 -11.58
C ARG A 35 -2.40 3.35 -10.28
N CYS A 36 -2.14 4.31 -9.38
CA CYS A 36 -1.58 4.00 -8.07
C CYS A 36 -2.57 3.20 -7.20
N THR A 37 -3.87 3.47 -7.32
CA THR A 37 -4.93 2.77 -6.59
C THR A 37 -5.01 1.30 -6.94
N ARG A 38 -4.95 0.98 -8.23
CA ARG A 38 -4.90 -0.41 -8.71
C ARG A 38 -3.67 -1.14 -8.16
N PHE A 39 -2.50 -0.49 -8.24
CA PHE A 39 -1.27 -1.06 -7.70
C PHE A 39 -1.34 -1.32 -6.19
N GLY A 40 -1.88 -0.37 -5.42
CA GLY A 40 -2.07 -0.53 -3.98
C GLY A 40 -3.00 -1.69 -3.62
N ARG A 41 -4.13 -1.85 -4.35
CA ARG A 41 -5.04 -2.99 -4.16
C ARG A 41 -4.38 -4.32 -4.48
N GLN A 42 -3.55 -4.39 -5.52
CA GLN A 42 -2.86 -5.62 -5.90
C GLN A 42 -1.87 -6.06 -4.83
N LEU A 43 -1.12 -5.12 -4.24
CA LEU A 43 -0.23 -5.37 -3.11
C LEU A 43 -0.99 -5.81 -1.86
N GLU A 44 -2.13 -5.17 -1.55
CA GLU A 44 -2.96 -5.53 -0.40
C GLU A 44 -3.56 -6.94 -0.54
N PHE A 45 -3.98 -7.30 -1.75
CA PHE A 45 -4.45 -8.65 -2.07
C PHE A 45 -3.36 -9.70 -1.81
N LEU A 46 -2.15 -9.48 -2.35
CA LEU A 46 -0.99 -10.33 -2.10
C LEU A 46 -0.68 -10.44 -0.60
N ARG A 47 -0.66 -9.32 0.12
CA ARG A 47 -0.41 -9.30 1.57
C ARG A 47 -1.46 -10.10 2.34
N THR A 48 -2.73 -9.97 1.97
CA THR A 48 -3.83 -10.68 2.62
C THR A 48 -3.74 -12.18 2.35
N ALA A 49 -3.42 -12.57 1.12
CA ALA A 49 -3.21 -13.97 0.74
C ALA A 49 -2.03 -14.59 1.52
N VAL A 50 -0.87 -13.91 1.55
CA VAL A 50 0.31 -14.36 2.30
C VAL A 50 0.02 -14.45 3.80
N ARG A 51 -0.68 -13.47 4.37
CA ARG A 51 -1.04 -13.48 5.79
C ARG A 51 -2.01 -14.61 6.13
N ARG A 52 -2.97 -14.90 5.25
CA ARG A 52 -3.90 -16.03 5.40
C ARG A 52 -3.22 -17.38 5.23
N TYR A 53 -2.15 -17.44 4.43
CA TYR A 53 -1.34 -18.64 4.29
C TYR A 53 -0.51 -18.90 5.55
N ARG A 54 0.15 -17.87 6.09
CA ARG A 54 0.95 -17.96 7.33
C ARG A 54 0.13 -18.26 8.58
N ASP A 55 -1.16 -17.92 8.60
CA ASP A 55 -2.09 -18.21 9.71
C ASP A 55 -2.64 -19.65 9.66
N LYS A 56 -2.41 -20.38 8.55
CA LYS A 56 -2.87 -21.75 8.34
C LYS A 56 -1.83 -22.83 8.70
N GLU A 57 -0.68 -22.46 9.23
CA GLU A 57 0.36 -23.36 9.78
C GLU A 57 0.44 -23.21 11.30
#